data_AF-A0A815Y3A4-F1
#
_entry.id   AF-A0A815Y3A4-F1
#
_cell.length_a   1.000
_cell.length_b   1.000
_cell.length_c   1.000
_cell.angle_alpha   90.00
_cell.angle_beta   90.00
_cell.angle_gamma   90.00
#
_symmetry.space_group_name_H-M   'P 1'
#
loop_
_entity.id
_entity.type
_entity.pdbx_description
1 polymer ?
#
loop_
_entity_poly.entity_id
_entity_poly.type
_entity_poly.pdbx_seq_one_letter_code
_entity_poly.pdbx_strand_id
1 'polypeptide(L)'
;ITTEDIAAAAVQLLLNDALQGKELTLTGPAAIDHHEAAKIITERAGKTVTYIPVSESDLIGAMTGGGAPESVANYLAALFRN
;
A
#
# COMPACT_ATOMS: atom_id res chain seq x y z
N ILE A 1 -1.46 -7.17 -3.46
CA ILE A 1 -1.71 -7.27 -4.91
C ILE A 1 -0.74 -6.34 -5.61
N THR A 2 -0.22 -6.74 -6.76
CA THR A 2 0.68 -5.90 -7.56
C THR A 2 -0.09 -5.15 -8.64
N THR A 3 0.54 -4.15 -9.26
CA THR A 3 -0.02 -3.45 -10.42
C THR A 3 -0.20 -4.37 -11.63
N GLU A 4 0.68 -5.35 -11.79
CA GLU A 4 0.65 -6.37 -12.83
C GLU A 4 -0.54 -7.30 -12.66
N ASP A 5 -0.86 -7.70 -11.42
CA ASP A 5 -2.05 -8.51 -11.12
C ASP A 5 -3.33 -7.75 -11.50
N ILE A 6 -3.40 -6.45 -11.16
CA ILE A 6 -4.54 -5.58 -11.49
C ILE A 6 -4.67 -5.45 -13.01
N ALA A 7 -3.56 -5.22 -13.71
CA ALA A 7 -3.56 -5.11 -15.17
C ALA A 7 -4.00 -6.42 -15.84
N ALA A 8 -3.54 -7.57 -15.36
CA ALA A 8 -3.97 -8.88 -15.86
C ALA A 8 -5.48 -9.09 -15.68
N ALA A 9 -6.03 -8.72 -14.53
CA ALA A 9 -7.48 -8.76 -14.29
C ALA A 9 -8.25 -7.80 -15.20
N ALA A 10 -7.74 -6.58 -15.42
CA ALA A 10 -8.35 -5.59 -16.31
C ALA A 10 -8.41 -6.08 -17.77
N VAL A 11 -7.35 -6.74 -18.26
CA VAL A 11 -7.34 -7.35 -19.61
C VAL A 11 -8.44 -8.39 -19.75
N GLN A 12 -8.64 -9.23 -18.74
CA GLN A 12 -9.72 -10.23 -18.74
C GLN A 12 -11.10 -9.56 -18.75
N LEU A 13 -11.32 -8.53 -17.91
CA LEU A 13 -12.58 -7.80 -17.87
C LEU A 13 -12.92 -7.10 -19.19
N LEU A 14 -11.91 -6.58 -19.90
CA LEU A 14 -12.12 -5.86 -21.15
C LEU A 14 -12.36 -6.78 -22.36
N LEU A 15 -11.78 -7.98 -22.38
CA LEU A 15 -11.75 -8.84 -23.57
C LEU A 15 -12.64 -10.09 -23.47
N ASN A 16 -13.08 -10.45 -22.27
CA ASN A 16 -13.89 -11.65 -22.06
C ASN A 16 -15.35 -11.29 -21.84
N ASP A 17 -16.18 -11.51 -22.85
CA ASP A 17 -17.62 -11.21 -22.79
C ASP A 17 -18.35 -11.93 -21.64
N ALA A 18 -17.82 -13.07 -21.16
CA ALA A 18 -18.40 -13.78 -20.02
C ALA A 18 -18.31 -13.00 -18.69
N LEU A 19 -17.42 -12.00 -18.63
CA LEU A 19 -17.24 -11.13 -17.47
C LEU A 19 -17.96 -9.78 -17.61
N GLN A 20 -18.77 -9.57 -18.65
CA GLN A 20 -19.52 -8.32 -18.82
C GLN A 20 -20.46 -8.06 -17.63
N GLY A 21 -20.43 -6.80 -17.17
CA GLY A 21 -21.23 -6.35 -16.02
C GLY A 21 -20.82 -6.95 -14.67
N LYS A 22 -19.67 -7.64 -14.58
CA LYS A 22 -19.13 -8.14 -13.33
C LYS A 22 -18.29 -7.07 -12.64
N GLU A 23 -18.50 -6.96 -11.33
CA GLU A 23 -17.62 -6.22 -10.43
C GLU A 23 -16.72 -7.21 -9.70
N LEU A 24 -15.41 -6.95 -9.68
CA LEU A 24 -14.43 -7.79 -9.01
C LEU A 24 -13.72 -6.98 -7.92
N THR A 25 -13.75 -7.48 -6.69
CA THR A 25 -12.89 -6.98 -5.61
C THR A 25 -11.53 -7.65 -5.74
N LEU A 26 -10.49 -6.87 -6.03
CA LEU A 26 -9.13 -7.37 -6.23
C LEU A 26 -8.27 -7.10 -4.99
N THR A 27 -7.74 -8.15 -4.38
CA THR A 27 -6.85 -8.09 -3.21
C THR A 27 -5.62 -8.99 -3.40
N GLY A 28 -4.63 -8.85 -2.52
CA GLY A 28 -3.51 -9.80 -2.46
C GLY A 28 -3.93 -11.13 -1.84
N PRO A 29 -3.08 -12.17 -1.94
CA PRO A 29 -3.39 -13.49 -1.38
C PRO A 29 -3.52 -13.51 0.14
N ALA A 30 -2.96 -12.52 0.83
CA ALA A 30 -3.11 -12.31 2.27
C ALA A 30 -3.08 -10.81 2.59
N ALA A 31 -3.83 -10.41 3.61
CA ALA A 31 -3.60 -9.15 4.29
C ALA A 31 -2.40 -9.32 5.23
N ILE A 32 -1.48 -8.36 5.22
CA ILE A 32 -0.38 -8.31 6.18
C ILE A 32 -0.35 -6.95 6.85
N ASP A 33 0.01 -6.92 8.12
CA ASP A 33 0.21 -5.68 8.86
C ASP A 33 1.65 -5.13 8.70
N HIS A 34 1.90 -3.93 9.25
CA HIS A 34 3.21 -3.30 9.16
C HIS A 34 4.31 -4.02 9.96
N HIS A 35 3.96 -4.75 11.03
CA HIS A 35 4.91 -5.56 11.78
C HIS A 35 5.35 -6.79 10.98
N GLU A 36 4.41 -7.45 10.32
CA GLU A 36 4.67 -8.57 9.40
C GLU A 36 5.52 -8.12 8.21
N ALA A 37 5.21 -6.96 7.63
CA ALA A 37 6.02 -6.37 6.56
C ALA A 37 7.48 -6.13 7.03
N ALA A 38 7.67 -5.53 8.21
CA ALA A 38 9.01 -5.29 8.77
C ALA A 38 9.79 -6.59 9.03
N LYS A 39 9.10 -7.65 9.50
CA LYS A 39 9.68 -8.99 9.67
C LYS A 39 10.14 -9.58 8.34
N ILE A 40 9.30 -9.56 7.31
CA ILE A 40 9.63 -10.07 5.97
C ILE A 40 10.83 -9.32 5.39
N ILE A 41 10.87 -7.99 5.53
CA ILE A 41 12.01 -7.18 5.08
C ILE A 41 13.28 -7.58 5.84
N THR A 42 13.20 -7.74 7.16
CA THR A 42 14.35 -8.16 7.99
C THR A 42 14.94 -9.48 7.52
N GLU A 43 14.09 -10.49 7.32
CA GLU A 43 14.49 -11.82 6.87
C GLU A 43 15.17 -11.79 5.49
N ARG A 44 14.71 -10.92 4.59
CA ARG A 44 15.24 -10.83 3.22
C ARG A 44 16.45 -9.92 3.07
N ALA A 45 16.54 -8.85 3.86
CA ALA A 45 17.61 -7.86 3.78
C ALA A 45 18.80 -8.21 4.69
N GLY A 46 18.66 -9.14 5.64
CA GLY A 46 19.71 -9.48 6.61
C GLY A 46 20.03 -8.37 7.61
N LYS A 47 19.15 -7.37 7.72
CA LYS A 47 19.27 -6.23 8.64
C LYS A 47 17.95 -6.03 9.37
N THR A 48 18.00 -5.84 10.68
CA THR A 48 16.80 -5.59 11.49
C THR A 48 16.06 -4.33 11.03
N VAL A 49 14.78 -4.51 10.70
CA VAL A 49 13.80 -3.46 10.40
C VAL A 49 12.63 -3.62 11.38
N THR A 50 12.24 -2.51 12.01
CA THR A 50 11.15 -2.49 13.00
C THR A 50 10.11 -1.46 12.57
N TYR A 51 8.83 -1.82 12.65
CA TYR A 51 7.74 -0.85 12.50
C TYR A 51 7.56 -0.05 13.79
N ILE A 52 7.50 1.28 13.67
CA ILE A 52 7.22 2.20 14.76
C ILE A 52 5.96 2.99 14.35
N PRO A 53 4.82 2.80 15.02
CA PRO A 53 3.65 3.62 14.79
C PRO A 53 3.95 5.06 15.22
N VAL A 54 3.56 6.03 14.40
CA VAL A 54 3.73 7.46 14.66
C VAL A 54 2.40 8.18 14.55
N SER A 55 2.29 9.34 15.19
CA SER A 55 1.10 10.17 15.06
C SER A 55 1.00 10.76 13.65
N GLU A 56 -0.21 11.17 13.26
CA GLU A 56 -0.45 11.86 11.98
C GLU A 56 0.42 13.12 11.85
N SER A 57 0.52 13.90 12.94
CA SER A 57 1.35 15.11 12.99
C SER A 57 2.84 14.81 12.83
N ASP A 58 3.32 13.72 13.43
CA ASP A 58 4.72 13.32 13.29
C ASP A 58 5.03 12.86 11.87
N LEU A 59 4.11 12.12 11.23
CA LEU A 59 4.26 11.72 9.83
C LEU A 59 4.29 12.93 8.89
N ILE A 60 3.36 13.88 9.06
CA ILE A 60 3.32 15.10 8.25
C ILE A 60 4.60 15.93 8.46
N GLY A 61 5.01 16.12 9.70
CA GLY A 61 6.24 16.85 10.05
C GLY A 61 7.49 16.20 9.47
N ALA A 62 7.61 14.87 9.55
CA ALA A 62 8.75 14.14 8.99
C ALA A 62 8.81 14.25 7.46
N MET A 63 7.68 14.11 6.77
CA MET A 63 7.62 14.20 5.31
C MET A 63 7.91 15.61 4.80
N THR A 64 7.30 16.62 5.40
CA THR A 64 7.52 18.03 5.01
C THR A 64 8.94 18.49 5.35
N GLY A 65 9.48 18.08 6.51
CA GLY A 65 10.89 18.29 6.87
C GLY A 65 11.88 17.61 5.92
N GLY A 66 11.45 16.51 5.28
CA GLY A 66 12.18 15.83 4.20
C GLY A 66 12.01 16.44 2.81
N GLY A 67 11.25 17.54 2.67
CA GLY A 67 11.04 18.26 1.41
C GLY A 67 9.82 17.84 0.61
N ALA A 68 8.96 16.96 1.13
CA ALA A 68 7.70 16.64 0.47
C ALA A 68 6.74 17.85 0.53
N PRO A 69 5.95 18.09 -0.53
CA PRO A 69 4.86 19.06 -0.47
C PRO A 69 3.85 18.69 0.62
N GLU A 70 3.34 19.70 1.32
CA GLU A 70 2.38 19.52 2.40
C GLU A 70 1.12 18.76 1.96
N SER A 71 0.65 18.96 0.72
CA SER A 71 -0.49 18.23 0.17
C SER A 71 -0.24 16.72 0.06
N VAL A 72 0.98 16.31 -0.29
CA VAL A 72 1.37 14.90 -0.37
C VAL A 72 1.47 14.29 1.02
N ALA A 73 2.05 15.04 1.97
CA ALA A 73 2.15 14.60 3.36
C ALA A 73 0.77 14.38 3.99
N ASN A 74 -0.14 15.34 3.85
CA ASN A 74 -1.52 15.22 4.33
C ASN A 74 -2.28 14.08 3.64
N TYR A 75 -2.09 13.90 2.33
CA TYR A 75 -2.72 12.79 1.60
C TYR A 75 -2.31 11.44 2.16
N LEU A 76 -1.00 11.19 2.34
CA LEU A 76 -0.54 9.92 2.90
C LEU A 76 -0.99 9.73 4.35
N ALA A 77 -0.96 10.79 5.16
CA ALA A 77 -1.39 10.71 6.55
C ALA A 77 -2.89 10.33 6.67
N ALA A 78 -3.72 10.83 5.75
CA ALA A 78 -5.13 10.47 5.67
C ALA A 78 -5.39 8.98 5.34
N LEU A 79 -4.50 8.31 4.60
CA LEU A 79 -4.67 6.89 4.25
C LEU A 79 -4.57 5.96 5.47
N PHE A 80 -3.94 6.42 6.54
CA PHE A 80 -3.72 5.65 7.77
C PHE A 80 -4.55 6.18 8.95
N ARG A 81 -5.49 7.09 8.69
CA ARG A 81 -6.47 7.57 9.67
C ARG A 81 -7.52 6.47 9.86
N ASN A 82 -7.60 5.91 11.07
CA ASN A 82 -8.67 5.00 11.47
C ASN A 82 -9.88 5.78 12.00
#